data_AF-A0A395M0T1-F1
#
_entry.id   AF-A0A395M0T1-F1
#
_cell.length_a   1.000
_cell.length_b   1.000
_cell.length_c   1.000
_cell.angle_alpha   90.00
_cell.angle_beta   90.00
_cell.angle_gamma   90.00
#
_symmetry.space_group_name_H-M   'P 1'
#
loop_
_entity.id
_entity.type
_entity.pdbx_description
1 polymer ?
#
loop_
_entity_poly.entity_id
_entity_poly.type
_entity_poly.pdbx_seq_one_letter_code
_entity_poly.pdbx_strand_id
1 'polypeptide(L)'
;MLYTASATDACAAVIDRKKLDSEFIVESVCYWYATSNRREAHYLASFLNSRAANNKIKDFQARGLFGERHVHKKILDLPFPLYDSKNELHLKLADLGAVCAKKAQAFIDKNYANADFDARTLGRVRSQMRRELSAELGQIDALVEALLLNDE
;
A
#
# COMPACT_ATOMS: atom_id res chain seq x y z
N MET A 1 -2.73 -2.91 9.38
CA MET A 1 -2.76 -2.64 7.93
C MET A 1 -2.96 -3.95 7.20
N LEU A 2 -3.45 -3.88 5.96
CA LEU A 2 -3.70 -5.05 5.13
C LEU A 2 -3.24 -4.78 3.71
N TYR A 3 -2.93 -5.84 2.96
CA TYR A 3 -2.56 -5.72 1.56
C TYR A 3 -3.02 -6.92 0.75
N THR A 4 -3.20 -6.70 -0.55
CA THR A 4 -3.71 -7.71 -1.48
C THR A 4 -2.70 -8.82 -1.70
N ALA A 5 -3.11 -10.08 -1.52
CA ALA A 5 -2.29 -11.24 -1.86
C ALA A 5 -2.45 -11.64 -3.34
N SER A 6 -3.67 -11.54 -3.90
CA SER A 6 -3.92 -11.72 -5.34
C SER A 6 -4.17 -10.39 -6.02
N ALA A 7 -3.12 -9.85 -6.61
CA ALA A 7 -3.19 -8.75 -7.56
C ALA A 7 -1.94 -8.83 -8.45
N THR A 8 -1.96 -8.10 -9.58
CA THR A 8 -0.75 -7.84 -10.34
C THR A 8 0.18 -6.97 -9.49
N ASP A 9 -0.33 -5.85 -8.95
CA ASP A 9 0.42 -4.94 -8.10
C ASP A 9 -0.02 -5.01 -6.64
N ALA A 10 0.94 -4.82 -5.73
CA ALA A 10 0.64 -4.68 -4.32
C ALA A 10 -0.20 -3.42 -4.07
N CYS A 11 -1.16 -3.54 -3.15
CA CYS A 11 -2.05 -2.47 -2.75
C CYS A 11 -2.35 -2.66 -1.27
N ALA A 12 -2.01 -1.67 -0.45
CA ALA A 12 -2.14 -1.74 1.00
C ALA A 12 -2.98 -0.60 1.57
N ALA A 13 -3.70 -0.88 2.64
CA ALA A 13 -4.51 0.09 3.38
C ALA A 13 -4.29 -0.04 4.89
N VAL A 14 -4.30 1.11 5.58
CA VAL A 14 -4.32 1.15 7.05
C VAL A 14 -5.77 1.27 7.50
N ILE A 15 -6.20 0.33 8.35
CA ILE A 15 -7.52 0.34 8.96
C ILE A 15 -7.36 0.58 10.45
N ASP A 16 -8.12 1.56 10.96
CA ASP A 16 -8.23 1.82 12.39
C ASP A 16 -9.40 1.01 12.95
N ARG A 17 -9.08 -0.11 13.60
CA ARG A 17 -10.09 -1.04 14.16
C ARG A 17 -11.03 -0.35 15.15
N LYS A 18 -10.57 0.68 15.87
CA LYS A 18 -11.36 1.39 16.88
C LYS A 18 -12.47 2.26 16.27
N LYS A 19 -12.44 2.52 14.96
CA LYS A 19 -13.45 3.28 14.23
C LYS A 19 -14.53 2.42 13.59
N LEU A 20 -14.46 1.10 13.76
CA LEU A 20 -15.42 0.16 13.18
C LEU A 20 -16.30 -0.39 14.28
N ASP A 21 -17.62 -0.21 14.16
CA ASP A 21 -18.59 -0.72 15.12
C ASP A 21 -18.80 -2.24 14.99
N SER A 22 -18.55 -2.79 13.79
CA SER A 22 -18.70 -4.22 13.49
C SER A 22 -17.42 -5.02 13.73
N GLU A 23 -17.53 -6.35 13.79
CA GLU A 23 -16.39 -7.25 13.69
C GLU A 23 -15.61 -7.03 12.39
N PHE A 24 -14.28 -7.11 12.47
CA PHE A 24 -13.40 -6.92 11.32
C PHE A 24 -12.84 -8.28 10.90
N ILE A 25 -13.27 -8.74 9.73
CA ILE A 25 -12.87 -10.03 9.17
C ILE A 25 -12.01 -9.77 7.93
N VAL A 26 -10.81 -10.35 7.93
CA VAL A 26 -9.97 -10.41 6.73
C VAL A 26 -10.19 -11.77 6.09
N GLU A 27 -10.92 -11.77 4.98
CA GLU A 27 -11.16 -12.97 4.17
C GLU A 27 -9.87 -13.37 3.43
N SER A 28 -9.86 -14.57 2.85
CA SER A 28 -8.73 -15.11 2.11
C SER A 28 -8.19 -14.15 1.04
N VAL A 29 -6.98 -14.44 0.56
CA VAL A 29 -6.34 -13.66 -0.52
C VAL A 29 -5.99 -12.21 -0.11
N CYS A 30 -5.93 -11.96 1.19
CA CYS A 30 -5.38 -10.76 1.80
C CYS A 30 -4.45 -11.15 2.95
N TYR A 31 -3.37 -10.38 3.13
CA TYR A 31 -2.52 -10.48 4.31
C TYR A 31 -2.69 -9.22 5.16
N TRP A 32 -2.52 -9.37 6.47
CA TRP A 32 -2.64 -8.27 7.42
C TRP A 32 -1.58 -8.37 8.50
N TYR A 33 -1.26 -7.22 9.06
CA TYR A 33 -0.41 -7.07 10.24
C TYR A 33 -1.06 -6.05 11.18
N ALA A 34 -1.08 -6.35 12.48
CA ALA A 34 -1.63 -5.46 13.49
C ALA A 34 -0.51 -4.84 14.32
N THR A 35 -0.65 -3.54 14.56
CA THR A 35 0.23 -2.76 15.41
C THR A 35 -0.59 -1.66 16.08
N SER A 36 -0.18 -1.28 17.29
CA SER A 36 -0.69 -0.09 17.99
C SER A 36 0.03 1.19 17.55
N ASN A 37 1.11 1.08 16.78
CA ASN A 37 1.88 2.21 16.25
C ASN A 37 1.34 2.64 14.88
N ARG A 38 0.60 3.75 14.85
CA ARG A 38 0.02 4.27 13.61
C ARG A 38 1.07 4.66 12.56
N ARG A 39 2.25 5.14 12.98
CA ARG A 39 3.31 5.52 12.05
C ARG A 39 3.96 4.31 11.41
N GLU A 40 4.26 3.28 12.19
CA GLU A 40 4.68 1.97 11.66
C GLU A 40 3.66 1.46 10.64
N ALA A 41 2.37 1.64 10.92
CA ALA A 41 1.34 1.20 10.01
C ALA A 41 1.37 1.87 8.64
N HIS A 42 1.54 3.19 8.62
CA HIS A 42 1.67 3.94 7.38
C HIS A 42 3.04 3.74 6.71
N TYR A 43 4.11 3.52 7.47
CA TYR A 43 5.44 3.18 6.94
C TYR A 43 5.37 1.90 6.10
N LEU A 44 4.82 0.82 6.66
CA LEU A 44 4.64 -0.44 5.94
C LEU A 44 3.68 -0.30 4.75
N ALA A 45 2.61 0.50 4.89
CA ALA A 45 1.70 0.76 3.79
C ALA A 45 2.37 1.55 2.64
N SER A 46 3.26 2.50 2.95
CA SER A 46 4.02 3.24 1.94
C SER A 46 4.95 2.31 1.16
N PHE A 47 5.69 1.43 1.85
CA PHE A 47 6.52 0.41 1.21
C PHE A 47 5.70 -0.49 0.28
N LEU A 48 4.61 -1.06 0.78
CA LEU A 48 3.77 -2.00 0.03
C LEU A 48 3.02 -1.35 -1.15
N ASN A 49 2.81 -0.03 -1.13
CA ASN A 49 2.20 0.71 -2.25
C ASN A 49 3.23 1.33 -3.20
N SER A 50 4.53 1.22 -2.91
CA SER A 50 5.58 1.79 -3.75
C SER A 50 5.78 0.97 -5.03
N ARG A 51 6.03 1.68 -6.14
CA ARG A 51 6.49 1.06 -7.39
C ARG A 51 7.88 0.48 -7.23
N ALA A 52 8.72 1.11 -6.42
CA ALA A 52 10.06 0.64 -6.09
C ALA A 52 10.05 -0.83 -5.60
N ALA A 53 9.28 -1.13 -4.56
CA ALA A 53 9.13 -2.48 -4.04
C ALA A 53 8.40 -3.41 -5.02
N ASN A 54 7.29 -2.92 -5.60
CA ASN A 54 6.47 -3.72 -6.51
C ASN A 54 7.23 -4.17 -7.78
N ASN A 55 8.10 -3.33 -8.31
CA ASN A 55 8.90 -3.64 -9.51
C ASN A 55 9.98 -4.68 -9.21
N LYS A 56 10.64 -4.61 -8.04
CA LYS A 56 11.71 -5.56 -7.66
C LYS A 56 11.22 -7.01 -7.56
N ILE A 57 9.93 -7.24 -7.34
CA ILE A 57 9.39 -8.60 -7.24
C ILE A 57 8.88 -9.18 -8.56
N LYS A 58 8.72 -8.39 -9.64
CA LYS A 58 8.01 -8.83 -10.86
C LYS A 58 8.65 -10.02 -11.56
N ASP A 59 9.96 -10.10 -11.53
CA ASP A 59 10.70 -11.21 -12.14
C ASP A 59 10.51 -12.52 -11.37
N PHE A 60 10.15 -12.43 -10.09
CA PHE A 60 9.95 -13.58 -9.21
C PHE A 60 8.49 -13.76 -8.78
N GLN A 61 7.58 -12.92 -9.29
CA GLN A 61 6.16 -12.99 -9.02
C GLN A 61 5.54 -14.12 -9.86
N ALA A 62 4.60 -14.86 -9.27
CA ALA A 62 3.89 -15.92 -9.98
C ALA A 62 3.18 -15.35 -11.23
N ARG A 63 3.16 -16.11 -12.33
CA ARG A 63 2.53 -15.69 -13.59
C ARG A 63 1.42 -16.66 -13.98
N GLY A 64 0.33 -16.11 -14.49
CA GLY A 64 -0.74 -16.86 -15.14
C GLY A 64 -0.77 -16.57 -16.65
N LEU A 65 -1.82 -17.03 -17.32
CA LEU A 65 -2.07 -16.81 -18.75
C LEU A 65 -2.08 -15.32 -19.16
N PHE A 66 -2.33 -14.41 -18.23
CA PHE A 66 -2.46 -12.96 -18.46
C PHE A 66 -1.35 -12.12 -17.79
N GLY A 67 -0.21 -12.72 -17.46
CA GLY A 67 0.94 -12.01 -16.85
C GLY A 67 1.07 -12.23 -15.35
N GLU A 68 1.73 -11.29 -14.64
CA GLU A 68 1.96 -11.45 -13.20
C GLU A 68 0.65 -11.44 -12.41
N ARG A 69 0.58 -12.36 -11.45
CA ARG A 69 -0.52 -12.53 -10.53
C ARG A 69 0.05 -12.77 -9.14
N HIS A 70 -0.77 -12.65 -8.11
CA HIS A 70 -0.42 -13.19 -6.79
C HIS A 70 0.88 -12.64 -6.17
N VAL A 71 0.87 -11.37 -5.74
CA VAL A 71 1.96 -10.76 -4.96
C VAL A 71 2.35 -11.61 -3.74
N HIS A 72 1.35 -12.14 -3.02
CA HIS A 72 1.50 -12.86 -1.75
C HIS A 72 2.58 -12.25 -0.81
N LYS A 73 3.48 -13.08 -0.30
CA LYS A 73 4.56 -12.68 0.61
C LYS A 73 5.84 -12.33 -0.14
N LYS A 74 5.85 -12.39 -1.49
CA LYS A 74 7.07 -12.18 -2.27
C LYS A 74 7.65 -10.78 -2.06
N ILE A 75 6.79 -9.78 -1.88
CA ILE A 75 7.18 -8.41 -1.52
C ILE A 75 7.88 -8.29 -0.17
N LEU A 76 7.69 -9.26 0.72
CA LEU A 76 8.32 -9.31 2.05
C LEU A 76 9.71 -9.94 2.02
N ASP A 77 10.11 -10.56 0.91
CA ASP A 77 11.48 -11.08 0.72
C ASP A 77 12.48 -9.95 0.42
N LEU A 78 12.01 -8.73 0.15
CA LEU A 78 12.87 -7.57 -0.05
C LEU A 78 13.51 -7.14 1.27
N PRO A 79 14.81 -6.80 1.29
CA PRO A 79 15.50 -6.31 2.48
C PRO A 79 15.01 -4.90 2.78
N PHE A 80 13.96 -4.79 3.58
CA PHE A 80 13.38 -3.51 3.98
C PHE A 80 13.44 -3.38 5.50
N PRO A 81 14.02 -2.29 6.03
CA PRO A 81 14.30 -2.20 7.45
C PRO A 81 13.03 -2.11 8.30
N LEU A 82 13.11 -2.65 9.52
CA LEU A 82 12.07 -2.49 10.52
C LEU A 82 11.85 -1.01 10.83
N TYR A 83 10.60 -0.65 11.15
CA TYR A 83 10.28 0.73 11.47
C TYR A 83 11.07 1.20 12.69
N ASP A 84 11.64 2.40 12.57
CA ASP A 84 12.37 3.07 13.64
C ASP A 84 11.86 4.50 13.76
N SER A 85 11.26 4.81 14.91
CA SER A 85 10.73 6.14 15.23
C SER A 85 11.79 7.23 15.36
N LYS A 86 13.08 6.86 15.42
CA LYS A 86 14.22 7.79 15.47
C LYS A 86 14.82 8.05 14.09
N ASN A 87 14.47 7.25 13.08
CA ASN A 87 14.96 7.42 11.72
C ASN A 87 14.06 8.40 10.95
N GLU A 88 14.64 9.50 10.47
CA GLU A 88 13.92 10.56 9.76
C GLU A 88 13.30 10.08 8.45
N LEU A 89 13.95 9.16 7.71
CA LEU A 89 13.39 8.58 6.48
C LEU A 89 12.16 7.74 6.79
N HIS A 90 12.20 6.96 7.87
CA HIS A 90 11.07 6.13 8.30
C HIS A 90 9.87 7.00 8.72
N LEU A 91 10.14 8.08 9.47
CA LEU A 91 9.13 9.07 9.84
C LEU A 91 8.51 9.73 8.61
N LYS A 92 9.33 10.15 7.65
CA LYS A 92 8.87 10.78 6.41
C LYS A 92 8.00 9.84 5.58
N LEU A 93 8.39 8.57 5.45
CA LEU A 93 7.58 7.55 4.76
C LEU A 93 6.24 7.31 5.46
N ALA A 94 6.22 7.27 6.78
CA ALA A 94 4.99 7.13 7.55
C ALA A 94 4.06 8.34 7.34
N ASP A 95 4.61 9.55 7.37
CA ASP A 95 3.83 10.78 7.20
C ASP A 95 3.27 10.89 5.76
N LEU A 96 4.07 10.56 4.72
CA LEU A 96 3.59 10.47 3.34
C LEU A 96 2.48 9.43 3.19
N GLY A 97 2.62 8.26 3.79
CA GLY A 97 1.59 7.22 3.78
C GLY A 97 0.28 7.67 4.44
N ALA A 98 0.36 8.46 5.52
CA ALA A 98 -0.79 9.05 6.16
C ALA A 98 -1.45 10.14 5.31
N VAL A 99 -0.66 10.97 4.62
CA VAL A 99 -1.15 11.98 3.66
C VAL A 99 -1.88 11.29 2.50
N CYS A 100 -1.29 10.25 1.90
CA CYS A 100 -1.92 9.46 0.85
C CYS A 100 -3.27 8.88 1.30
N ALA A 101 -3.33 8.28 2.50
CA ALA A 101 -4.57 7.73 3.04
C ALA A 101 -5.65 8.80 3.21
N LYS A 102 -5.30 9.99 3.73
CA LYS A 102 -6.23 11.11 3.90
C LYS A 102 -6.73 11.64 2.56
N LYS A 103 -5.83 11.84 1.59
CA LYS A 103 -6.17 12.27 0.24
C LYS A 103 -7.07 11.26 -0.47
N ALA A 104 -6.76 9.96 -0.34
CA ALA A 104 -7.55 8.89 -0.92
C ALA A 104 -8.98 8.88 -0.36
N GLN A 105 -9.13 9.00 0.97
CA GLN A 105 -10.45 9.10 1.58
C GLN A 105 -11.23 10.31 1.07
N ALA A 106 -10.61 11.50 1.08
CA ALA A 106 -11.24 12.72 0.58
C ALA A 106 -11.63 12.63 -0.91
N PHE A 107 -10.82 11.96 -1.72
CA PHE A 107 -11.12 11.72 -3.14
C PHE A 107 -12.34 10.82 -3.31
N ILE A 108 -12.46 9.74 -2.52
CA ILE A 108 -13.64 8.87 -2.56
C ILE A 108 -14.88 9.61 -2.07
N ASP A 109 -14.79 10.30 -0.93
CA ASP A 109 -15.94 11.03 -0.36
C ASP A 109 -16.44 12.11 -1.32
N LYS A 110 -15.54 12.83 -1.99
CA LYS A 110 -15.92 13.90 -2.93
C LYS A 110 -16.54 13.38 -4.22
N ASN A 111 -16.00 12.30 -4.79
CA ASN A 111 -16.34 11.90 -6.16
C ASN A 111 -17.22 10.64 -6.23
N TYR A 112 -17.32 9.87 -5.14
CA TYR A 112 -17.88 8.53 -5.12
C TYR A 112 -18.68 8.19 -3.85
N ALA A 113 -19.12 9.19 -3.07
CA ALA A 113 -19.85 8.98 -1.80
C ALA A 113 -21.04 8.01 -1.90
N ASN A 114 -21.71 7.94 -3.07
CA ASN A 114 -22.87 7.08 -3.32
C ASN A 114 -22.69 6.17 -4.55
N ALA A 115 -21.44 5.90 -4.95
CA ALA A 115 -21.19 5.11 -6.16
C ALA A 115 -21.30 3.61 -5.90
N ASP A 116 -22.02 2.91 -6.78
CA ASP A 116 -21.92 1.45 -6.88
C ASP A 116 -20.61 1.08 -7.59
N PHE A 117 -19.73 0.39 -6.87
CA PHE A 117 -18.42 0.00 -7.36
C PHE A 117 -18.49 -1.28 -8.21
N ASP A 118 -19.00 -1.17 -9.44
CA ASP A 118 -18.83 -2.23 -10.43
C ASP A 118 -17.35 -2.34 -10.89
N ALA A 119 -17.01 -3.44 -11.56
CA ALA A 119 -15.61 -3.70 -11.96
C ALA A 119 -15.01 -2.61 -12.87
N ARG A 120 -15.80 -2.02 -13.77
CA ARG A 120 -15.34 -0.94 -14.68
C ARG A 120 -15.09 0.35 -13.91
N THR A 121 -15.98 0.67 -12.97
CA THR A 121 -15.92 1.83 -12.11
C THR A 121 -14.68 1.73 -11.21
N LEU A 122 -14.42 0.56 -10.62
CA LEU A 122 -13.22 0.32 -9.81
C LEU A 122 -11.92 0.54 -10.59
N GLY A 123 -11.83 0.05 -11.82
CA GLY A 123 -10.66 0.28 -12.68
C GLY A 123 -10.42 1.78 -12.92
N ARG A 124 -11.48 2.53 -13.21
CA ARG A 124 -11.43 3.98 -13.42
C ARG A 124 -11.03 4.73 -12.14
N VAL A 125 -11.67 4.42 -11.02
CA VAL A 125 -11.40 5.01 -9.70
C VAL A 125 -9.92 4.82 -9.33
N ARG A 126 -9.39 3.60 -9.48
CA ARG A 126 -7.97 3.31 -9.19
C ARG A 126 -7.02 4.11 -10.10
N SER A 127 -7.36 4.26 -11.37
CA SER A 127 -6.57 5.06 -12.31
C SER A 127 -6.54 6.54 -11.90
N GLN A 128 -7.70 7.11 -11.54
CA GLN A 128 -7.79 8.50 -11.09
C GLN A 128 -7.11 8.70 -9.73
N MET A 129 -7.29 7.78 -8.79
CA MET A 129 -6.63 7.80 -7.48
C MET A 129 -5.11 7.84 -7.63
N ARG A 130 -4.54 7.03 -8.53
CA ARG A 130 -3.08 7.05 -8.78
C ARG A 130 -2.59 8.37 -9.36
N ARG A 131 -3.43 9.08 -10.15
CA ARG A 131 -3.08 10.42 -10.65
C ARG A 131 -3.12 11.44 -9.52
N GLU A 132 -4.16 11.40 -8.69
CA GLU A 132 -4.32 12.29 -7.52
C GLU A 132 -3.15 12.16 -6.54
N LEU A 133 -2.67 10.94 -6.31
CA LEU A 133 -1.59 10.64 -5.37
C LEU A 133 -0.19 10.65 -6.01
N SER A 134 -0.07 11.01 -7.29
CA SER A 134 1.18 10.82 -8.05
C SER A 134 2.39 11.54 -7.44
N ALA A 135 2.20 12.73 -6.88
CA ALA A 135 3.26 13.50 -6.25
C ALA A 135 3.80 12.84 -4.97
N GLU A 136 2.92 12.37 -4.10
CA GLU A 136 3.32 11.66 -2.87
C GLU A 136 3.88 10.27 -3.18
N LEU A 137 3.29 9.55 -4.14
CA LEU A 137 3.78 8.23 -4.55
C LEU A 137 5.19 8.31 -5.13
N GLY A 138 5.50 9.35 -5.92
CA GLY A 138 6.87 9.56 -6.43
C GLY A 138 7.89 9.83 -5.31
N GLN A 139 7.49 10.55 -4.25
CA GLN A 139 8.35 10.74 -3.08
C GLN A 139 8.53 9.45 -2.27
N ILE A 140 7.46 8.67 -2.11
CA ILE A 140 7.53 7.35 -1.49
C ILE A 140 8.47 6.44 -2.27
N ASP A 141 8.35 6.39 -3.60
CA ASP A 141 9.19 5.56 -4.47
C ASP A 141 10.67 5.90 -4.28
N ALA A 142 11.06 7.18 -4.32
CA ALA A 142 12.44 7.60 -4.11
C ALA A 142 12.99 7.22 -2.73
N LEU A 143 12.19 7.36 -1.66
CA LEU A 143 12.59 6.99 -0.30
C LEU A 143 12.71 5.49 -0.12
N VAL A 144 11.79 4.71 -0.71
CA VAL A 144 11.84 3.25 -0.66
C VAL A 144 13.05 2.73 -1.45
N GLU A 145 13.34 3.29 -2.62
CA GLU A 145 14.55 2.95 -3.38
C GLU A 145 15.82 3.20 -2.56
N ALA A 146 15.92 4.35 -1.90
CA ALA A 146 17.06 4.67 -1.05
C ALA A 146 17.23 3.65 0.10
N LEU A 147 16.14 3.25 0.77
CA LEU A 147 16.21 2.27 1.86
C LEU A 147 16.56 0.87 1.35
N LEU A 148 16.06 0.46 0.18
CA LEU A 148 16.35 -0.85 -0.41
C LEU A 148 17.80 -0.99 -0.93
N LEU A 149 18.52 0.11 -1.10
CA LEU A 149 19.93 0.13 -1.55
C LEU A 149 20.93 0.20 -0.39
N ASN A 150 20.49 0.61 0.80
CA ASN A 150 21.36 0.82 1.96
C ASN A 150 21.53 -0.42 2.86
N ASP A 151 20.94 -1.56 2.48
CA ASP A 151 21.03 -2.84 3.20
C ASP A 151 22.11 -3.80 2.62
N GLU A 152 23.05 -3.29 1.80
CA GLU A 152 24.33 -3.94 1.44
C GLU A 152 25.50 -3.38 2.27
#